data_AF-A0A2V9ASG8-F1
#
_entry.id   AF-A0A2V9ASG8-F1
#
_cell.length_a   1.000
_cell.length_b   1.000
_cell.length_c   1.000
_cell.angle_alpha   90.00
_cell.angle_beta   90.00
_cell.angle_gamma   90.00
#
_symmetry.space_group_name_H-M   'P 1'
#
loop_
_entity.id
_entity.type
_entity.pdbx_description
1 polymer ?
#
loop_
_entity_poly.entity_id
_entity_poly.type
_entity_poly.pdbx_seq_one_letter_code
_entity_poly.pdbx_strand_id
1 'polypeptide(L)'
;MNIGSANPELSADVLVALQEKFAGDERNEVANILREFHWKLRPSVDERIHLNILHAANDLECVRKLVELAKRDWRDVIVATEYELRNGKLVQTEWSKEMARKREAQYIAGEPSGC
;
A
#
# COMPACT_ATOMS: atom_id res chain seq x y z
N MET A 1 -17.93 27.10 -9.38
CA MET A 1 -17.76 26.25 -8.18
C MET A 1 -16.58 25.34 -8.45
N ASN A 2 -15.41 25.63 -7.86
CA ASN A 2 -14.24 24.74 -7.96
C ASN A 2 -14.50 23.56 -7.03
N ILE A 3 -14.95 22.43 -7.57
CA ILE A 3 -14.85 21.15 -6.87
C ILE A 3 -13.40 20.74 -7.02
N GLY A 4 -12.53 21.28 -6.16
CA GLY A 4 -11.17 20.80 -6.03
C GLY A 4 -11.27 19.38 -5.50
N SER A 5 -11.14 18.40 -6.40
CA SER A 5 -10.92 17.00 -6.06
C SER A 5 -9.57 16.93 -5.35
N ALA A 6 -9.56 17.20 -4.05
CA ALA A 6 -8.40 16.95 -3.21
C ALA A 6 -8.23 15.43 -3.19
N ASN A 7 -7.37 14.93 -4.05
CA ASN A 7 -6.92 13.55 -4.02
C ASN A 7 -6.53 13.21 -2.56
N PRO A 8 -7.01 12.09 -1.99
CA PRO A 8 -6.79 11.84 -0.57
C PRO A 8 -5.29 11.77 -0.24
N GLU A 9 -4.93 12.20 0.97
CA GLU A 9 -3.53 12.28 1.38
C GLU A 9 -2.94 10.88 1.57
N LEU A 10 -1.69 10.69 1.12
CA LEU A 10 -0.92 9.48 1.39
C LEU A 10 -0.40 9.53 2.83
N SER A 11 -0.35 8.39 3.50
CA SER A 11 0.18 8.34 4.87
C SER A 11 1.68 8.63 4.91
N ALA A 12 2.17 8.98 6.11
CA ALA A 12 3.57 9.26 6.34
C ALA A 12 4.47 8.08 5.95
N ASP A 13 4.07 6.83 6.30
CA ASP A 13 4.83 5.63 5.97
C ASP A 13 4.91 5.40 4.45
N VAL A 14 3.83 5.68 3.72
CA VAL A 14 3.83 5.62 2.24
C VAL A 14 4.74 6.69 1.64
N LEU A 15 4.74 7.90 2.18
CA LEU A 15 5.62 8.97 1.72
C LEU A 15 7.09 8.64 1.95
N VAL A 16 7.45 8.03 3.09
CA VAL A 16 8.81 7.57 3.36
C VAL A 16 9.22 6.48 2.36
N ALA A 17 8.41 5.43 2.21
CA ALA A 17 8.71 4.34 1.26
C ALA A 17 8.83 4.85 -0.20
N LEU A 18 8.00 5.81 -0.57
CA LEU A 18 8.04 6.46 -1.88
C LEU A 18 9.36 7.23 -2.08
N GLN A 19 9.83 7.96 -1.05
CA GLN A 19 11.09 8.71 -1.10
C GLN A 19 12.31 7.81 -1.21
N GLU A 20 12.29 6.66 -0.55
CA GLU A 20 13.37 5.66 -0.60
C GLU A 20 13.49 4.99 -1.97
N LYS A 21 12.37 4.85 -2.69
CA LYS A 21 12.31 4.03 -3.90
C LYS A 21 12.38 4.81 -5.21
N PHE A 22 11.73 5.96 -5.29
CA PHE A 22 11.61 6.74 -6.52
C PHE A 22 12.22 8.13 -6.35
N ALA A 23 12.70 8.74 -7.42
CA ALA A 23 13.35 10.05 -7.40
C ALA A 23 12.76 10.99 -8.47
N GLY A 24 12.96 12.31 -8.27
CA GLY A 24 12.58 13.33 -9.23
C GLY A 24 11.10 13.28 -9.64
N ASP A 25 10.85 13.41 -10.94
CA ASP A 25 9.50 13.45 -11.51
C ASP A 25 8.76 12.13 -11.38
N GLU A 26 9.47 11.00 -11.46
CA GLU A 26 8.88 9.66 -11.31
C GLU A 26 8.22 9.50 -9.93
N ARG A 27 8.84 10.04 -8.88
CA ARG A 27 8.28 10.05 -7.52
C ARG A 27 6.91 10.74 -7.47
N ASN A 28 6.80 11.90 -8.09
CA ASN A 28 5.56 12.68 -8.11
C ASN A 28 4.48 11.95 -8.91
N GLU A 29 4.86 11.29 -9.99
CA GLU A 29 3.96 10.51 -10.81
C GLU A 29 3.42 9.28 -10.08
N VAL A 30 4.30 8.50 -9.42
CA VAL A 30 3.91 7.38 -8.56
C VAL A 30 2.97 7.84 -7.45
N ALA A 31 3.27 8.97 -6.79
CA ALA A 31 2.39 9.53 -5.76
C ALA A 31 0.98 9.82 -6.30
N ASN A 32 0.89 10.39 -7.51
CA ASN A 32 -0.39 10.69 -8.14
C ASN A 32 -1.17 9.40 -8.47
N ILE A 33 -0.49 8.37 -8.99
CA ILE A 33 -1.11 7.08 -9.32
C ILE A 33 -1.62 6.38 -8.06
N LEU A 34 -0.85 6.38 -6.95
CA LEU A 34 -1.29 5.79 -5.69
C LEU A 34 -2.57 6.47 -5.17
N ARG A 35 -2.68 7.79 -5.32
CA ARG A 35 -3.88 8.56 -4.94
C ARG A 35 -5.10 8.31 -5.83
N GLU A 36 -4.96 7.64 -6.98
CA GLU A 36 -6.12 7.20 -7.75
C GLU A 36 -6.82 6.00 -7.10
N PHE A 37 -6.16 5.31 -6.17
CA PHE A 37 -6.70 4.20 -5.42
C PHE A 37 -6.95 4.59 -3.96
N HIS A 38 -8.24 4.73 -3.61
CA HIS A 38 -8.69 4.91 -2.23
C HIS A 38 -9.98 4.15 -1.98
N TRP A 39 -9.95 3.22 -1.04
CA TRP A 39 -11.10 2.44 -0.64
C TRP A 39 -11.72 3.06 0.63
N LYS A 40 -12.94 3.59 0.48
CA LYS A 40 -13.69 4.33 1.52
C LYS A 40 -13.96 3.57 2.83
N LEU A 41 -13.55 2.29 2.96
CA LEU A 41 -13.85 1.49 4.14
C LEU A 41 -12.94 1.81 5.33
N ARG A 42 -11.59 1.86 5.16
CA ARG A 42 -10.63 2.11 6.25
C ARG A 42 -9.28 2.65 5.73
N PRO A 43 -8.78 3.79 6.25
CA PRO A 43 -7.47 4.35 5.84
C PRO A 43 -6.28 3.39 6.00
N SER A 44 -6.31 2.51 7.02
CA SER A 44 -5.25 1.52 7.25
C SER A 44 -5.19 0.42 6.18
N VAL A 45 -6.29 0.19 5.45
CA VAL A 45 -6.31 -0.75 4.32
C VAL A 45 -5.65 -0.11 3.10
N ASP A 46 -5.96 1.16 2.82
CA ASP A 46 -5.31 1.92 1.73
C ASP A 46 -3.80 1.98 1.92
N GLU A 47 -3.34 2.35 3.12
CA GLU A 47 -1.91 2.39 3.45
C GLU A 47 -1.23 1.03 3.19
N ARG A 48 -1.81 -0.07 3.69
CA ARG A 48 -1.26 -1.42 3.48
C ARG A 48 -1.12 -1.73 2.00
N ILE A 49 -2.11 -1.37 1.19
CA ILE A 49 -2.11 -1.63 -0.24
C ILE A 49 -1.06 -0.77 -0.94
N HIS A 50 -0.97 0.52 -0.62
CA HIS A 50 0.07 1.40 -1.16
C HIS A 50 1.47 0.90 -0.83
N LEU A 51 1.71 0.46 0.41
CA LEU A 51 3.00 -0.11 0.83
C LEU A 51 3.30 -1.44 0.11
N ASN A 52 2.30 -2.29 -0.09
CA ASN A 52 2.45 -3.53 -0.89
C ASN A 52 2.81 -3.21 -2.35
N ILE A 53 2.15 -2.22 -2.95
CA ILE A 53 2.44 -1.76 -4.32
C ILE A 53 3.88 -1.24 -4.40
N LEU A 54 4.29 -0.38 -3.48
CA LEU A 54 5.65 0.15 -3.43
C LEU A 54 6.69 -0.95 -3.16
N HIS A 55 6.37 -1.96 -2.36
CA HIS A 55 7.25 -3.09 -2.13
C HIS A 55 7.47 -3.89 -3.42
N ALA A 56 6.40 -4.24 -4.13
CA ALA A 56 6.44 -5.14 -5.28
C ALA A 56 6.82 -4.47 -6.61
N ALA A 57 6.51 -3.19 -6.81
CA ALA A 57 6.80 -2.50 -8.05
C ALA A 57 8.31 -2.28 -8.23
N ASN A 58 8.83 -2.32 -9.46
CA ASN A 58 10.23 -1.97 -9.75
C ASN A 58 10.37 -0.66 -10.53
N ASP A 59 9.28 -0.21 -11.15
CA ASP A 59 9.21 0.97 -12.00
C ASP A 59 7.79 1.54 -11.99
N LEU A 60 7.62 2.71 -12.59
CA LEU A 60 6.35 3.39 -12.78
C LEU A 60 5.28 2.53 -13.49
N GLU A 61 5.64 1.73 -14.50
CA GLU A 61 4.68 0.92 -15.25
C GLU A 61 4.10 -0.19 -14.35
N CYS A 62 4.93 -0.81 -13.52
CA CYS A 62 4.54 -1.81 -12.55
C CYS A 62 3.60 -1.21 -11.50
N VAL A 63 3.87 0.00 -11.00
CA VAL A 63 2.95 0.72 -10.10
C VAL A 63 1.57 0.87 -10.76
N ARG A 64 1.51 1.36 -12.01
CA ARG A 64 0.24 1.53 -12.73
C ARG A 64 -0.55 0.22 -12.81
N LYS A 65 0.11 -0.88 -13.19
CA LYS A 65 -0.53 -2.21 -13.28
C LYS A 65 -1.07 -2.69 -11.94
N LEU A 66 -0.29 -2.53 -10.86
CA LEU A 66 -0.70 -2.96 -9.53
C LEU A 66 -1.84 -2.10 -8.96
N VAL A 67 -1.87 -0.80 -9.26
CA VAL A 67 -2.98 0.08 -8.90
C VAL A 67 -4.26 -0.31 -9.65
N GLU A 68 -4.18 -0.60 -10.95
CA GLU A 68 -5.34 -1.09 -11.71
C GLU A 68 -5.85 -2.44 -11.21
N LEU A 69 -4.95 -3.33 -10.76
CA LEU A 69 -5.33 -4.57 -10.10
C LEU A 69 -6.02 -4.30 -8.76
N ALA A 70 -5.47 -3.40 -7.94
CA ALA A 70 -6.06 -3.02 -6.66
C ALA A 70 -7.47 -2.43 -6.79
N LYS A 71 -7.70 -1.61 -7.83
CA LYS A 71 -9.02 -1.06 -8.16
C LYS A 71 -10.05 -2.16 -8.48
N ARG A 72 -9.62 -3.32 -8.99
CA ARG A 72 -10.48 -4.49 -9.26
C ARG A 72 -10.72 -5.33 -8.01
N ASP A 73 -9.64 -5.85 -7.41
CA ASP A 73 -9.66 -6.52 -6.12
C ASP A 73 -8.29 -6.36 -5.43
N TRP A 74 -8.26 -5.52 -4.39
CA TRP A 74 -7.06 -5.28 -3.60
C TRP A 74 -6.56 -6.52 -2.84
N ARG A 75 -7.42 -7.53 -2.63
CA ARG A 75 -7.01 -8.77 -1.97
C ARG A 75 -5.99 -9.53 -2.80
N ASP A 76 -6.09 -9.44 -4.13
CA ASP A 76 -5.13 -10.07 -5.03
C ASP A 76 -3.75 -9.45 -4.89
N VAL A 77 -3.67 -8.13 -4.69
CA VAL A 77 -2.41 -7.44 -4.39
C VAL A 77 -1.83 -7.96 -3.08
N ILE A 78 -2.63 -8.04 -2.02
CA ILE A 78 -2.17 -8.58 -0.73
C ILE A 78 -1.67 -10.02 -0.88
N VAL A 79 -2.42 -10.90 -1.53
CA VAL A 79 -2.00 -12.30 -1.70
C VAL A 79 -0.70 -12.38 -2.49
N ALA A 80 -0.57 -11.61 -3.57
CA ALA A 80 0.60 -11.60 -4.44
C ALA A 80 1.86 -11.04 -3.76
N THR A 81 1.73 -10.08 -2.84
CA THR A 81 2.89 -9.44 -2.20
C THR A 81 3.24 -10.02 -0.84
N GLU A 82 2.25 -10.57 -0.13
CA GLU A 82 2.43 -11.01 1.25
C GLU A 82 2.58 -12.52 1.40
N TYR A 83 2.27 -13.30 0.36
CA TYR A 83 2.33 -14.75 0.39
C TYR A 83 3.09 -15.29 -0.81
N GLU A 84 3.69 -16.46 -0.59
CA GLU A 84 4.37 -17.24 -1.62
C GLU A 84 3.93 -18.70 -1.52
N LEU A 85 3.90 -19.39 -2.67
CA LEU A 85 3.55 -20.80 -2.72
C LEU A 85 4.79 -21.65 -2.42
N ARG A 86 4.82 -22.30 -1.26
CA ARG A 86 5.88 -23.23 -0.85
C ARG A 86 5.27 -24.61 -0.61
N ASN A 87 5.73 -25.62 -1.35
CA ASN A 87 5.25 -27.00 -1.24
C ASN A 87 3.71 -27.12 -1.31
N GLY A 88 3.08 -26.37 -2.23
CA GLY A 88 1.63 -26.37 -2.41
C GLY A 88 0.83 -25.63 -1.33
N LYS A 89 1.50 -24.91 -0.42
CA LYS A 89 0.86 -24.10 0.63
C LYS A 89 1.22 -22.64 0.48
N LEU A 90 0.25 -21.75 0.67
CA LEU A 90 0.52 -20.33 0.81
C LEU A 90 1.19 -20.08 2.16
N VAL A 91 2.37 -19.49 2.12
CA VAL A 91 3.17 -19.13 3.30
C VAL A 91 3.40 -17.63 3.27
N GLN A 92 3.21 -16.96 4.40
CA GLN A 92 3.45 -15.53 4.51
C GLN A 92 4.96 -15.23 4.39
N THR A 93 5.30 -14.20 3.61
CA THR A 93 6.69 -13.77 3.40
C THR A 93 7.26 -13.15 4.68
N GLU A 94 8.58 -13.18 4.84
CA GLU A 94 9.25 -12.54 5.99
C GLU A 94 9.00 -11.03 6.04
N TRP A 95 8.94 -10.39 4.86
CA TRP A 95 8.57 -8.98 4.77
C TRP A 95 7.15 -8.73 5.29
N SER A 96 6.16 -9.55 4.89
CA SER A 96 4.79 -9.38 5.38
C SER A 96 4.67 -9.63 6.89
N LYS A 97 5.40 -10.62 7.43
CA LYS A 97 5.47 -10.84 8.89
C LYS A 97 6.03 -9.61 9.60
N GLU A 98 7.10 -9.00 9.09
CA GLU A 98 7.66 -7.79 9.66
C GLU A 98 6.68 -6.61 9.61
N MET A 99 6.00 -6.41 8.49
CA MET A 99 4.99 -5.36 8.37
C MET A 99 3.79 -5.60 9.30
N ALA A 100 3.41 -6.86 9.54
CA ALA A 100 2.38 -7.20 10.52
C ALA A 100 2.81 -6.82 11.95
N ARG A 101 4.04 -7.15 12.34
CA ARG A 101 4.60 -6.74 13.66
C ARG A 101 4.61 -5.22 13.83
N LYS A 102 4.98 -4.47 12.79
CA LYS A 102 4.96 -2.99 12.84
C LYS A 102 3.56 -2.43 13.06
N ARG A 103 2.56 -2.96 12.35
CA ARG A 103 1.15 -2.55 12.52
C ARG A 103 0.61 -2.89 13.90
N GLU A 104 0.93 -4.06 14.43
CA GLU A 104 0.55 -4.46 15.80
C GLU A 104 1.20 -3.54 16.84
N ALA A 105 2.47 -3.18 16.68
CA ALA A 105 3.16 -2.24 17.57
C ALA A 105 2.52 -0.83 17.55
N GLN A 106 2.13 -0.35 16.37
CA GLN A 106 1.39 0.92 16.23
C GLN A 106 0.03 0.88 16.94
N TYR A 107 -0.66 -0.26 16.91
CA TYR A 107 -1.94 -0.46 17.61
C TYR A 107 -1.78 -0.60 19.14
N ILE A 108 -0.64 -1.10 19.63
CA ILE A 108 -0.39 -1.20 21.08
C ILE A 108 0.01 0.16 21.67
N ALA A 109 0.61 1.04 20.88
CA ALA A 109 1.09 2.35 21.33
C ALA A 109 -0.01 3.43 21.45
N GLY A 110 -1.23 3.18 20.97
CA GLY A 110 -2.39 4.07 21.12
C GLY A 110 -3.65 3.23 21.32
N GLU A 111 -4.44 3.57 22.34
CA GLU A 111 -5.63 2.85 22.84
C GLU A 111 -6.50 2.09 21.80
N PRO A 112 -7.12 0.97 22.22
CA PRO A 112 -7.90 0.13 21.32
C PRO A 112 -9.09 0.92 20.76
N SER A 113 -9.16 1.03 19.43
CA SER A 113 -10.40 1.41 18.75
C SER A 113 -11.48 0.39 19.15
N GLY A 114 -12.38 0.83 20.03
CA GLY A 114 -13.36 0.00 20.71
C GLY A 114 -14.22 -0.88 19.80
N CYS A 115 -14.66 -2.00 20.39
CA CYS A 115 -15.81 -2.77 19.93
C CYS A 115 -17.07 -1.90 19.79
#